data_AF-A0A0N4UAT8-F1
#
_entry.id   AF-A0A0N4UAT8-F1
#
_cell.length_a   1.000
_cell.length_b   1.000
_cell.length_c   1.000
_cell.angle_alpha   90.00
_cell.angle_beta   90.00
_cell.angle_gamma   90.00
#
_symmetry.space_group_name_H-M   'P 1'
#
loop_
_entity.id
_entity.type
_entity.pdbx_description
1 polymer ?
#
loop_
_entity_poly.entity_id
_entity_poly.type
_entity_poly.pdbx_seq_one_letter_code
_entity_poly.pdbx_strand_id
1 'polypeptide(L)'
;MRFLETMFDRYGRLLARHPFPFIILPLLITLISSIGLLNFHSKDDIWDLYSPLNGLSRMEEKALEMFEYASSAHHYRIQILVNRKDGGNLMNMMDLNEISNMHSYVVNNISIADGNNSLTYDDICGIYCNDSNAIVLSFIQVNLRLANGRAIAIEFERQLTDVFYTANYISKKLKFSLLSRNFELKEQRQITLVALPYLAITATILTLFMVMSLTDFPLSKIGMLWAIGIPFSNILTVVPFLVITIGVDDAFLILAGWRHSKPGESLEIKSGEMLAKSGSSVTVTSITDVLCFAVGLFSNLPVVRLFCLYTSLALAVDYIYQVKLLLSFHFLSFHFLILFLNHSTDKFISSIVLFHR
;
A
#
# COMPACT_ATOMS: atom_id res chain seq x y z
N MET A 1 30.06 -19.70 -13.92
CA MET A 1 29.94 -19.67 -12.44
C MET A 1 31.27 -19.39 -11.74
N ARG A 2 32.39 -20.06 -12.08
CA ARG A 2 33.73 -19.83 -11.46
C ARG A 2 34.20 -18.37 -11.31
N PHE A 3 33.90 -17.50 -12.28
CA PHE A 3 34.25 -16.08 -12.17
C PHE A 3 33.51 -15.37 -11.03
N LEU A 4 32.19 -15.58 -10.92
CA LEU A 4 31.37 -15.02 -9.85
C LEU A 4 31.80 -15.56 -8.48
N GLU A 5 32.06 -16.86 -8.38
CA GLU A 5 32.57 -17.49 -7.15
C GLU A 5 33.88 -16.82 -6.68
N THR A 6 34.81 -16.55 -7.60
CA THR A 6 36.09 -15.90 -7.27
C THR A 6 35.90 -14.46 -6.81
N MET A 7 34.98 -13.72 -7.44
CA MET A 7 34.63 -12.35 -7.03
C MET A 7 33.99 -12.33 -5.64
N PHE A 8 33.07 -13.26 -5.38
CA PHE A 8 32.40 -13.40 -4.08
C PHE A 8 33.34 -13.88 -2.98
N ASP A 9 34.29 -14.75 -3.27
CA ASP A 9 35.33 -15.15 -2.32
C ASP A 9 36.18 -13.95 -1.88
N ARG A 10 36.68 -13.15 -2.83
CA ARG A 10 37.45 -11.93 -2.53
C ARG A 10 36.61 -10.92 -1.76
N TYR A 11 35.36 -10.73 -2.15
CA TYR A 11 34.43 -9.82 -1.50
C TYR A 11 34.14 -10.24 -0.05
N GLY A 12 33.89 -11.53 0.19
CA GLY A 12 33.65 -12.08 1.53
C GLY A 12 34.85 -11.96 2.45
N ARG A 13 36.07 -12.14 1.93
CA ARG A 13 37.31 -11.92 2.70
C ARG A 13 37.50 -10.44 3.05
N LEU A 14 37.24 -9.53 2.10
CA LEU A 14 37.32 -8.08 2.33
C LEU A 14 36.34 -7.63 3.42
N LEU A 15 35.10 -8.15 3.34
CA LEU A 15 34.04 -7.86 4.27
C LEU A 15 34.37 -8.33 5.69
N ALA A 16 34.95 -9.53 5.81
CA ALA A 16 35.44 -10.06 7.09
C ALA A 16 36.60 -9.23 7.69
N ARG A 17 37.43 -8.58 6.87
CA ARG A 17 38.51 -7.71 7.36
C ARG A 17 38.04 -6.35 7.85
N HIS A 18 37.00 -5.80 7.23
CA HIS A 18 36.51 -4.46 7.52
C HIS A 18 34.98 -4.43 7.64
N PRO A 19 34.38 -4.98 8.72
CA PRO A 19 32.92 -5.08 8.85
C PRO A 19 32.22 -3.71 9.02
N PHE A 20 32.81 -2.79 9.77
CA PHE A 20 32.18 -1.50 10.13
C PHE A 20 31.68 -0.66 8.95
N PRO A 21 32.46 -0.39 7.88
CA PRO A 21 31.97 0.41 6.75
C PRO A 21 30.75 -0.22 6.05
N PHE A 22 30.65 -1.56 6.03
CA PHE A 22 29.53 -2.25 5.40
C PHE A 22 28.27 -2.33 6.28
N ILE A 23 28.36 -2.00 7.57
CA ILE A 23 27.21 -1.82 8.46
C ILE A 23 26.77 -0.35 8.44
N ILE A 24 27.71 0.58 8.59
CA ILE A 24 27.43 2.02 8.72
C ILE A 24 26.84 2.57 7.42
N LEU A 25 27.36 2.17 6.25
CA LEU A 25 26.92 2.72 4.97
C LEU A 25 25.44 2.40 4.66
N PRO A 26 24.96 1.13 4.75
CA PRO A 26 23.53 0.82 4.58
C PRO A 26 22.63 1.50 5.63
N LEU A 27 23.07 1.59 6.89
CA LEU A 27 22.35 2.32 7.93
C LEU A 27 22.15 3.80 7.56
N LEU A 28 23.21 4.47 7.10
CA LEU A 28 23.14 5.87 6.66
C LEU A 28 22.25 6.03 5.44
N ILE A 29 22.35 5.15 4.45
CA ILE A 29 21.48 5.16 3.27
C ILE A 29 20.02 4.99 3.71
N THR A 30 19.74 4.09 4.65
CA THR A 30 18.40 3.88 5.21
C THR A 30 17.86 5.12 5.90
N LEU A 31 18.69 5.77 6.71
CA LEU A 31 18.31 6.99 7.42
C LEU A 31 18.00 8.13 6.43
N ILE A 32 18.84 8.32 5.40
CA ILE A 32 18.66 9.34 4.37
C ILE A 32 17.38 9.04 3.56
N SER A 33 17.19 7.79 3.13
CA SER A 33 15.98 7.39 2.41
C SER A 33 14.72 7.62 3.25
N SER A 34 14.78 7.44 4.57
CA SER A 34 13.63 7.67 5.47
C SER A 34 13.16 9.12 5.49
N ILE A 35 14.00 10.10 5.15
CA ILE A 35 13.61 11.51 4.99
C ILE A 35 12.59 11.67 3.85
N GLY A 36 12.68 10.83 2.82
CA GLY A 36 11.71 10.80 1.72
C GLY A 36 10.28 10.47 2.17
N LEU A 37 10.10 9.91 3.37
CA LEU A 37 8.77 9.66 3.95
C LEU A 37 7.96 10.94 4.16
N LEU A 38 8.62 12.11 4.24
CA LEU A 38 7.96 13.40 4.41
C LEU A 38 7.15 13.82 3.18
N ASN A 39 7.50 13.32 1.99
CA ASN A 39 6.77 13.61 0.74
C ASN A 39 5.69 12.56 0.44
N PHE A 40 5.13 11.94 1.49
CA PHE A 40 4.07 10.96 1.33
C PHE A 40 2.83 11.59 0.68
N HIS A 41 2.46 11.06 -0.48
CA HIS A 41 1.20 11.37 -1.12
C HIS A 41 0.53 10.07 -1.58
N SER A 42 -0.69 9.80 -1.10
CA SER A 42 -1.48 8.65 -1.53
C SER A 42 -2.29 8.99 -2.78
N LYS A 43 -2.35 8.06 -3.72
CA LYS A 43 -3.26 8.08 -4.86
C LYS A 43 -4.23 6.92 -4.69
N ASP A 44 -5.43 7.24 -4.23
CA ASP A 44 -6.46 6.25 -3.89
C ASP A 44 -7.56 6.12 -4.95
N ASP A 45 -7.64 7.04 -5.92
CA ASP A 45 -8.69 7.02 -6.94
C ASP A 45 -8.65 5.75 -7.81
N ILE A 46 -9.72 4.96 -7.73
CA ILE A 46 -9.89 3.69 -8.45
C ILE A 46 -9.78 3.90 -9.95
N TRP A 47 -10.41 4.95 -10.49
CA TRP A 47 -10.44 5.18 -11.94
C TRP A 47 -9.04 5.42 -12.47
N ASP A 48 -8.22 6.18 -11.76
CA ASP A 48 -6.85 6.45 -12.16
C ASP A 48 -5.90 5.26 -12.01
N LEU A 49 -6.18 4.36 -11.07
CA LEU A 49 -5.35 3.19 -10.82
C LEU A 49 -5.67 2.03 -11.77
N TYR A 50 -6.94 1.82 -12.07
CA TYR A 50 -7.46 0.64 -12.78
C TYR A 50 -7.82 0.91 -14.25
N SER A 51 -7.69 2.14 -14.76
CA SER A 51 -7.83 2.43 -16.19
C SER A 51 -6.47 2.50 -16.90
N PRO A 52 -6.39 2.08 -18.17
CA PRO A 52 -5.15 2.17 -18.94
C PRO A 52 -4.78 3.63 -19.23
N LEU A 53 -3.51 4.00 -19.03
CA LEU A 53 -3.03 5.38 -19.26
C LEU A 53 -3.20 5.85 -20.70
N ASN A 54 -3.07 4.92 -21.64
CA ASN A 54 -3.14 5.19 -23.08
C ASN A 54 -4.46 4.67 -23.69
N GLY A 55 -5.51 4.50 -22.89
CA GLY A 55 -6.82 4.08 -23.38
C GLY A 55 -7.42 5.12 -24.32
N LEU A 56 -8.05 4.68 -25.40
CA LEU A 56 -8.85 5.55 -26.27
C LEU A 56 -9.86 6.37 -25.46
N SER A 57 -10.46 5.75 -24.45
CA SER A 57 -11.37 6.36 -23.50
C SER A 57 -10.79 7.59 -22.78
N ARG A 58 -9.47 7.64 -22.50
CA ARG A 58 -8.82 8.79 -21.85
C ARG A 58 -8.68 9.98 -22.80
N MET A 59 -8.44 9.71 -24.09
CA MET A 59 -8.39 10.77 -25.10
C MET A 59 -9.79 11.32 -25.37
N GLU A 60 -10.79 10.44 -25.44
CA GLU A 60 -12.20 10.81 -25.57
C GLU A 60 -12.69 11.60 -24.35
N GLU A 61 -12.36 11.16 -23.12
CA GLU A 61 -12.65 11.86 -21.88
C GLU A 61 -12.06 13.28 -21.88
N LYS A 62 -10.78 13.44 -22.21
CA LYS A 62 -10.12 14.76 -22.29
C LYS A 62 -10.72 15.65 -23.40
N ALA A 63 -11.19 15.06 -24.48
CA ALA A 63 -11.88 15.79 -25.53
C ALA A 63 -13.29 16.22 -25.08
N LEU A 64 -14.00 15.36 -24.35
CA LEU A 64 -15.32 15.64 -23.77
C LEU A 64 -15.28 16.67 -22.65
N GLU A 65 -14.20 16.72 -21.86
CA GLU A 65 -14.01 17.67 -20.74
C GLU A 65 -14.22 19.13 -21.18
N MET A 66 -13.84 19.47 -22.41
CA MET A 66 -14.05 20.81 -23.00
C MET A 66 -15.52 21.13 -23.29
N PHE A 67 -16.36 20.12 -23.50
CA PHE A 67 -17.79 20.24 -23.79
C PHE A 67 -18.68 19.93 -22.58
N GLU A 68 -18.12 19.35 -21.51
CA GLU A 68 -18.86 18.95 -20.30
C GLU A 68 -19.41 20.10 -19.45
N TYR A 69 -19.21 21.35 -19.87
CA TYR A 69 -19.64 22.60 -19.23
C TYR A 69 -21.15 22.70 -18.89
N ALA A 70 -21.98 21.72 -19.31
CA ALA A 70 -23.41 21.64 -18.98
C ALA A 70 -23.88 20.27 -18.45
N SER A 71 -22.99 19.28 -18.25
CA SER A 71 -23.39 17.90 -17.92
C SER A 71 -22.61 17.24 -16.78
N SER A 72 -21.29 17.46 -16.64
CA SER A 72 -20.39 16.85 -15.61
C SER A 72 -20.76 15.43 -15.16
N ALA A 73 -21.30 14.62 -16.08
CA ALA A 73 -22.01 13.41 -15.71
C ALA A 73 -21.04 12.31 -15.26
N HIS A 74 -19.73 12.52 -15.37
CA HIS A 74 -18.72 11.48 -15.19
C HIS A 74 -17.92 11.53 -13.88
N HIS A 75 -17.97 12.58 -13.07
CA HIS A 75 -17.03 12.69 -11.92
C HIS A 75 -17.61 12.83 -10.52
N TYR A 76 -18.86 13.25 -10.37
CA TYR A 76 -19.50 13.32 -9.05
C TYR A 76 -20.98 12.97 -9.17
N ARG A 77 -21.33 11.73 -8.86
CA ARG A 77 -22.72 11.28 -8.75
C ARG A 77 -23.00 10.95 -7.28
N ILE A 78 -24.02 11.59 -6.73
CA ILE A 78 -24.64 11.12 -5.49
C ILE A 78 -25.76 10.16 -5.90
N GLN A 79 -25.70 8.92 -5.41
CA GLN A 79 -26.79 7.97 -5.55
C GLN A 79 -27.35 7.65 -4.17
N ILE A 80 -28.67 7.74 -4.04
CA ILE A 80 -29.38 7.36 -2.83
C ILE A 80 -29.95 5.97 -3.07
N LEU A 81 -29.46 4.99 -2.32
CA LEU A 81 -29.97 3.63 -2.35
C LEU A 81 -30.94 3.43 -1.20
N VAL A 82 -32.11 2.85 -1.49
CA VAL A 82 -33.11 2.50 -0.49
C VAL A 82 -33.39 1.02 -0.57
N ASN A 83 -33.15 0.32 0.52
CA ASN A 83 -33.46 -1.11 0.66
C ASN A 83 -34.41 -1.32 1.82
N ARG A 84 -35.28 -2.34 1.72
CA ARG A 84 -36.01 -2.80 2.91
C ARG A 84 -35.08 -3.61 3.83
N LYS A 85 -35.19 -3.37 5.14
CA LYS A 85 -34.41 -4.06 6.18
C LYS A 85 -34.72 -5.55 6.27
N ASP A 86 -35.92 -5.97 5.86
CA ASP A 86 -36.33 -7.38 5.83
C ASP A 86 -36.00 -8.09 4.50
N GLY A 87 -35.40 -7.39 3.52
CA GLY A 87 -35.12 -7.93 2.19
C GLY A 87 -36.35 -8.15 1.31
N GLY A 88 -37.53 -7.67 1.72
CA GLY A 88 -38.78 -7.80 0.96
C GLY A 88 -38.89 -6.85 -0.24
N ASN A 89 -40.03 -6.90 -0.92
CA ASN A 89 -40.32 -6.02 -2.07
C ASN A 89 -40.52 -4.57 -1.62
N LEU A 90 -39.78 -3.63 -2.24
CA LEU A 90 -39.84 -2.19 -1.97
C LEU A 90 -41.07 -1.51 -2.61
N MET A 91 -41.71 -2.14 -3.60
CA MET A 91 -42.80 -1.55 -4.41
C MET A 91 -44.16 -1.48 -3.68
N ASN A 92 -44.17 -1.35 -2.35
CA ASN A 92 -45.41 -1.15 -1.59
C ASN A 92 -45.71 0.33 -1.45
N MET A 93 -46.99 0.71 -1.52
CA MET A 93 -47.41 2.11 -1.37
C MET A 93 -46.92 2.77 -0.06
N MET A 94 -46.84 2.01 1.04
CA MET A 94 -46.31 2.53 2.30
C MET A 94 -44.83 2.90 2.21
N ASP A 95 -44.02 2.04 1.57
CA ASP A 95 -42.59 2.27 1.42
C ASP A 95 -42.32 3.40 0.42
N LEU A 96 -43.07 3.42 -0.69
CA LEU A 96 -42.99 4.49 -1.70
C LEU A 96 -43.38 5.86 -1.12
N ASN A 97 -44.40 5.92 -0.27
CA ASN A 97 -44.76 7.16 0.43
C ASN A 97 -43.66 7.62 1.40
N GLU A 98 -43.04 6.69 2.11
CA GLU A 98 -41.91 7.03 3.00
C GLU A 98 -40.69 7.54 2.21
N ILE A 99 -40.38 6.91 1.07
CA ILE A 99 -39.34 7.37 0.13
C ILE A 99 -39.66 8.77 -0.40
N SER A 100 -40.91 9.01 -0.83
CA SER A 100 -41.34 10.31 -1.33
C SER A 100 -41.25 11.40 -0.26
N ASN A 101 -41.66 11.10 0.98
CA ASN A 101 -41.55 12.03 2.10
C ASN A 101 -40.08 12.37 2.41
N MET A 102 -39.19 11.37 2.34
CA MET A 102 -37.75 11.57 2.52
C MET A 102 -37.19 12.45 1.40
N HIS A 103 -37.58 12.22 0.15
CA HIS A 103 -37.19 13.06 -0.98
C HIS A 103 -37.62 14.51 -0.77
N SER A 104 -38.88 14.76 -0.42
CA SER A 104 -39.38 16.11 -0.14
C SER A 104 -38.66 16.78 1.03
N TYR A 105 -38.28 16.02 2.07
CA TYR A 105 -37.49 16.54 3.18
C TYR A 105 -36.09 16.98 2.72
N VAL A 106 -35.41 16.16 1.92
CA VAL A 106 -34.08 16.47 1.39
C VAL A 106 -34.10 17.73 0.52
N VAL A 107 -35.12 17.88 -0.33
CA VAL A 107 -35.25 19.03 -1.24
C VAL A 107 -35.57 20.32 -0.49
N ASN A 108 -36.54 20.28 0.44
CA ASN A 108 -37.09 21.50 1.03
C ASN A 108 -36.38 21.95 2.32
N ASN A 109 -35.78 21.02 3.09
CA ASN A 109 -35.29 21.32 4.44
C ASN A 109 -33.76 21.38 4.53
N ILE A 110 -33.03 20.88 3.54
CA ILE A 110 -31.56 20.95 3.54
C ILE A 110 -31.14 22.29 2.91
N SER A 111 -30.48 23.12 3.72
CA SER A 111 -29.88 24.37 3.29
C SER A 111 -28.41 24.45 3.71
N ILE A 112 -27.58 24.99 2.82
CA ILE A 112 -26.14 25.12 3.01
C ILE A 112 -25.82 26.60 3.16
N ALA A 113 -25.12 26.96 4.23
CA ALA A 113 -24.64 28.32 4.39
C ALA A 113 -23.38 28.55 3.53
N ASP A 114 -23.44 29.49 2.59
CA ASP A 114 -22.29 30.05 1.88
C ASP A 114 -22.13 31.52 2.28
N GLY A 115 -21.30 31.77 3.29
CA GLY A 115 -21.15 33.08 3.90
C GLY A 115 -22.44 33.55 4.57
N ASN A 116 -23.07 34.60 4.03
CA ASN A 116 -24.34 35.15 4.53
C ASN A 116 -25.58 34.58 3.82
N ASN A 117 -25.42 33.78 2.76
CA ASN A 117 -26.53 33.25 1.99
C ASN A 117 -26.78 31.79 2.37
N SER A 118 -28.05 31.39 2.49
CA SER A 118 -28.45 29.99 2.59
C SER A 118 -28.85 29.49 1.21
N LEU A 119 -28.07 28.58 0.65
CA LEU A 119 -28.37 27.89 -0.61
C LEU A 119 -29.27 26.70 -0.31
N THR A 120 -30.42 26.65 -0.96
CA THR A 120 -31.32 25.50 -0.93
C THR A 120 -31.01 24.57 -2.08
N TYR A 121 -31.64 23.40 -2.08
CA TYR A 121 -31.52 22.46 -3.18
C TYR A 121 -31.82 23.07 -4.55
N ASP A 122 -32.84 23.94 -4.63
CA ASP A 122 -33.26 24.59 -5.88
C ASP A 122 -32.17 25.50 -6.46
N ASP A 123 -31.32 26.07 -5.61
CA ASP A 123 -30.17 26.87 -6.01
C ASP A 123 -29.02 25.99 -6.54
N ILE A 124 -29.05 24.69 -6.24
CA ILE A 124 -27.95 23.75 -6.46
C ILE A 124 -28.27 22.81 -7.64
N CYS A 125 -29.52 22.35 -7.82
CA CYS A 125 -30.00 21.31 -8.77
C CYS A 125 -29.76 21.54 -10.27
N GLY A 126 -29.45 22.77 -10.65
CA GLY A 126 -29.03 23.11 -11.99
C GLY A 126 -30.06 23.01 -13.10
N ILE A 127 -29.62 22.61 -14.31
CA ILE A 127 -30.50 22.63 -15.50
C ILE A 127 -31.62 21.57 -15.37
N TYR A 128 -31.42 20.56 -14.53
CA TYR A 128 -32.26 19.38 -14.43
C TYR A 128 -33.06 19.32 -13.11
N CYS A 129 -33.27 20.46 -12.44
CA CYS A 129 -34.10 20.54 -11.23
C CYS A 129 -35.51 19.97 -11.41
N ASN A 130 -36.09 20.11 -12.61
CA ASN A 130 -37.43 19.65 -12.92
C ASN A 130 -37.50 18.17 -13.33
N ASP A 131 -36.34 17.53 -13.54
CA ASP A 131 -36.29 16.12 -13.91
C ASP A 131 -36.13 15.25 -12.66
N SER A 132 -36.78 14.08 -12.66
CA SER A 132 -36.91 13.13 -11.54
C SER A 132 -35.59 12.66 -10.88
N ASN A 133 -34.44 13.10 -11.40
CA ASN A 133 -33.08 12.82 -10.90
C ASN A 133 -32.45 14.02 -10.18
N ALA A 134 -33.25 14.95 -9.69
CA ALA A 134 -32.80 16.27 -9.26
C ALA A 134 -31.69 16.25 -8.16
N ILE A 135 -31.60 15.21 -7.31
CA ILE A 135 -30.61 15.18 -6.21
C ILE A 135 -29.20 14.95 -6.75
N VAL A 136 -29.11 14.26 -7.88
CA VAL A 136 -27.86 13.87 -8.52
C VAL A 136 -27.23 15.04 -9.25
N LEU A 137 -28.06 15.93 -9.81
CA LEU A 137 -27.62 17.02 -10.68
C LEU A 137 -27.27 18.30 -9.91
N SER A 138 -27.70 18.37 -8.65
CA SER A 138 -27.44 19.49 -7.78
C SER A 138 -25.97 19.63 -7.40
N PHE A 139 -25.40 18.54 -6.93
CA PHE A 139 -24.00 18.49 -6.52
C PHE A 139 -23.00 18.85 -7.64
N ILE A 140 -23.38 18.59 -8.88
CA ILE A 140 -22.57 18.84 -10.08
C ILE A 140 -22.42 20.35 -10.34
N GLN A 141 -23.49 21.12 -10.23
CA GLN A 141 -23.43 22.56 -10.47
C GLN A 141 -22.74 23.31 -9.35
N VAL A 142 -22.90 22.86 -8.10
CA VAL A 142 -22.23 23.47 -6.97
C VAL A 142 -20.72 23.47 -7.17
N ASN A 143 -20.12 22.36 -7.61
CA ASN A 143 -18.68 22.27 -7.85
C ASN A 143 -18.14 23.21 -8.96
N LEU A 144 -18.99 23.69 -9.87
CA LEU A 144 -18.55 24.41 -11.09
C LEU A 144 -18.99 25.87 -11.16
N ARG A 145 -20.09 26.28 -10.50
CA ARG A 145 -20.61 27.67 -10.57
C ARG A 145 -20.21 28.54 -9.40
N LEU A 146 -20.00 27.95 -8.23
CA LEU A 146 -19.67 28.69 -7.01
C LEU A 146 -18.16 28.69 -6.78
N ALA A 147 -17.60 29.84 -6.40
CA ALA A 147 -16.17 29.97 -6.09
C ALA A 147 -15.71 28.97 -5.02
N ASN A 148 -16.62 28.60 -4.09
CA ASN A 148 -16.42 27.61 -3.03
C ASN A 148 -17.12 26.27 -3.31
N GLY A 149 -17.37 25.96 -4.58
CA GLY A 149 -18.19 24.82 -4.99
C GLY A 149 -17.84 23.48 -4.35
N ARG A 150 -16.55 23.14 -4.28
CA ARG A 150 -16.10 21.90 -3.62
C ARG A 150 -16.48 21.84 -2.14
N ALA A 151 -16.35 22.96 -1.42
CA ALA A 151 -16.67 23.02 0.00
C ALA A 151 -18.17 22.88 0.25
N ILE A 152 -18.99 23.56 -0.57
CA ILE A 152 -20.46 23.48 -0.51
C ILE A 152 -20.92 22.05 -0.83
N ALA A 153 -20.30 21.40 -1.82
CA ALA A 153 -20.61 20.02 -2.18
C ALA A 153 -20.32 19.07 -1.01
N ILE A 154 -19.11 19.15 -0.44
CA ILE A 154 -18.71 18.34 0.72
C ILE A 154 -19.67 18.56 1.91
N GLU A 155 -20.07 19.80 2.16
CA GLU A 155 -21.01 20.13 3.23
C GLU A 155 -22.41 19.57 2.97
N PHE A 156 -22.92 19.64 1.74
CA PHE A 156 -24.18 19.01 1.36
C PHE A 156 -24.17 17.51 1.60
N GLU A 157 -23.10 16.83 1.17
CA GLU A 157 -22.92 15.39 1.34
C GLU A 157 -22.87 15.01 2.82
N ARG A 158 -22.21 15.84 3.64
CA ARG A 158 -22.15 15.67 5.10
C ARG A 158 -23.55 15.76 5.71
N GLN A 159 -24.32 16.80 5.39
CA GLN A 159 -25.67 16.96 5.92
C GLN A 159 -26.61 15.83 5.48
N LEU A 160 -26.54 15.41 4.21
CA LEU A 160 -27.25 14.23 3.71
C LEU A 160 -26.92 12.96 4.49
N THR A 161 -25.63 12.75 4.79
CA THR A 161 -25.18 11.60 5.57
C THR A 161 -25.79 11.61 6.98
N ASP A 162 -25.81 12.77 7.63
CA ASP A 162 -26.39 12.94 8.98
C ASP A 162 -27.92 12.72 8.98
N VAL A 163 -28.61 13.22 7.94
CA VAL A 163 -30.05 13.00 7.74
C VAL A 163 -30.35 11.52 7.54
N PHE A 164 -29.60 10.82 6.69
CA PHE A 164 -29.83 9.38 6.47
C PHE A 164 -29.44 8.52 7.66
N TYR A 165 -28.43 8.91 8.43
CA TYR A 165 -28.13 8.24 9.69
C TYR A 165 -29.34 8.30 10.65
N THR A 166 -29.95 9.48 10.79
CA THR A 166 -31.15 9.69 11.61
C THR A 166 -32.36 8.95 11.04
N ALA A 167 -32.56 9.02 9.72
CA ALA A 167 -33.65 8.34 9.03
C ALA A 167 -33.56 6.80 9.19
N ASN A 168 -32.35 6.24 9.15
CA ASN A 168 -32.12 4.82 9.37
C ASN A 168 -32.47 4.36 10.79
N TYR A 169 -32.34 5.25 11.78
CA TYR A 169 -32.75 4.97 13.15
C TYR A 169 -34.28 5.05 13.32
N ILE A 170 -34.93 6.04 12.70
CA ILE A 170 -36.37 6.26 12.80
C ILE A 170 -37.17 5.25 11.97
N SER A 171 -36.72 4.95 10.76
CA SER A 171 -37.43 4.05 9.86
C SER A 171 -37.36 2.61 10.36
N LYS A 172 -38.52 1.99 10.60
CA LYS A 172 -38.59 0.58 11.03
C LYS A 172 -38.30 -0.39 9.89
N LYS A 173 -38.62 -0.02 8.64
CA LYS A 173 -38.60 -0.92 7.48
C LYS A 173 -37.56 -0.56 6.43
N LEU A 174 -37.20 0.71 6.28
CA LEU A 174 -36.30 1.16 5.21
C LEU A 174 -34.90 1.45 5.75
N LYS A 175 -33.91 1.18 4.89
CA LYS A 175 -32.52 1.55 5.07
C LYS A 175 -32.11 2.43 3.88
N PHE A 176 -31.80 3.68 4.17
CA PHE A 176 -31.25 4.67 3.26
C PHE A 176 -29.72 4.59 3.29
N SER A 177 -29.08 4.64 2.13
CA SER A 177 -27.62 4.63 2.00
C SER A 177 -27.19 5.62 0.93
N LEU A 178 -26.09 6.32 1.19
CA LEU A 178 -25.52 7.31 0.28
C LEU A 178 -24.29 6.70 -0.40
N LEU A 179 -24.28 6.68 -1.73
CA LEU A 179 -23.10 6.33 -2.51
C LEU A 179 -22.62 7.60 -3.22
N SER A 180 -21.39 8.01 -2.90
CA SER A 180 -20.72 9.17 -3.48
C SER A 180 -19.23 8.86 -3.63
N ARG A 181 -18.57 9.52 -4.59
CA ARG A 181 -17.12 9.41 -4.80
C ARG A 181 -16.32 9.75 -3.53
N ASN A 182 -16.76 10.75 -2.77
CA ASN A 182 -16.06 11.12 -1.53
C ASN A 182 -16.21 10.03 -0.46
N PHE A 183 -17.39 9.43 -0.35
CA PHE A 183 -17.62 8.28 0.52
C PHE A 183 -16.71 7.10 0.13
N GLU A 184 -16.61 6.77 -1.16
CA GLU A 184 -15.71 5.72 -1.66
C GLU A 184 -14.24 6.00 -1.30
N LEU A 185 -13.74 7.20 -1.58
CA LEU A 185 -12.37 7.61 -1.23
C LEU A 185 -12.13 7.60 0.29
N LYS A 186 -13.13 7.97 1.09
CA LYS A 186 -13.05 7.94 2.56
C LYS A 186 -12.98 6.53 3.10
N GLU A 187 -13.80 5.61 2.59
CA GLU A 187 -13.76 4.18 2.93
C GLU A 187 -12.41 3.56 2.55
N GLN A 188 -11.89 3.89 1.35
CA GLN A 188 -10.56 3.43 0.93
C GLN A 188 -9.44 3.97 1.82
N ARG A 189 -9.51 5.24 2.20
CA ARG A 189 -8.54 5.84 3.13
C ARG A 189 -8.64 5.23 4.53
N GLN A 190 -9.84 4.85 4.98
CA GLN A 190 -10.01 4.11 6.23
C GLN A 190 -9.33 2.75 6.17
N ILE A 191 -9.42 2.03 5.04
CA ILE A 191 -8.67 0.78 4.85
C ILE A 191 -7.16 1.06 4.95
N THR A 192 -6.65 2.12 4.33
CA THR A 192 -5.24 2.54 4.45
C THR A 192 -4.85 2.81 5.92
N LEU A 193 -5.70 3.55 6.65
CA LEU A 193 -5.47 3.92 8.04
C LEU A 193 -5.55 2.71 8.99
N VAL A 194 -6.46 1.77 8.73
CA VAL A 194 -6.57 0.50 9.47
C VAL A 194 -5.38 -0.40 9.17
N ALA A 195 -4.86 -0.39 7.93
CA ALA A 195 -3.67 -1.14 7.54
C ALA A 195 -2.37 -0.55 8.12
N LEU A 196 -2.31 0.75 8.36
CA LEU A 196 -1.13 1.45 8.86
C LEU A 196 -0.56 0.89 10.19
N PRO A 197 -1.36 0.60 11.24
CA PRO A 197 -0.85 -0.05 12.44
C PRO A 197 -0.43 -1.49 12.20
N TYR A 198 -1.07 -2.24 11.29
CA TYR A 198 -0.56 -3.57 10.91
C TYR A 198 0.78 -3.45 10.18
N LEU A 199 0.97 -2.45 9.33
CA LEU A 199 2.25 -2.16 8.70
C LEU A 199 3.31 -1.76 9.74
N ALA A 200 2.94 -0.99 10.77
CA ALA A 200 3.83 -0.65 11.88
C ALA A 200 4.13 -1.85 12.79
N ILE A 201 3.15 -2.70 13.10
CA ILE A 201 3.28 -3.90 13.93
C ILE A 201 4.08 -4.97 13.17
N THR A 202 3.77 -5.23 11.90
CA THR A 202 4.59 -6.09 11.05
C THR A 202 5.98 -5.52 10.95
N ALA A 203 6.18 -4.23 10.64
CA ALA A 203 7.50 -3.61 10.69
C ALA A 203 8.16 -3.78 12.07
N THR A 204 7.43 -3.71 13.18
CA THR A 204 7.97 -3.88 14.54
C THR A 204 8.33 -5.34 14.85
N ILE A 205 7.48 -6.30 14.50
CA ILE A 205 7.70 -7.75 14.63
C ILE A 205 8.84 -8.16 13.71
N LEU A 206 8.89 -7.63 12.49
CA LEU A 206 9.98 -7.80 11.54
C LEU A 206 11.25 -7.17 12.07
N THR A 207 11.19 -5.99 12.69
CA THR A 207 12.35 -5.41 13.37
C THR A 207 12.71 -6.22 14.59
N LEU A 208 11.82 -6.87 15.32
CA LEU A 208 12.17 -7.73 16.45
C LEU A 208 12.81 -9.04 15.97
N PHE A 209 12.26 -9.65 14.92
CA PHE A 209 12.75 -10.88 14.32
C PHE A 209 14.08 -10.65 13.56
N MET A 210 14.24 -9.49 12.91
CA MET A 210 15.50 -9.01 12.30
C MET A 210 16.50 -8.45 13.32
N VAL A 211 16.07 -7.78 14.39
CA VAL A 211 16.98 -7.33 15.47
C VAL A 211 17.54 -8.53 16.24
N MET A 212 16.81 -9.66 16.28
CA MET A 212 17.35 -10.95 16.69
C MET A 212 18.17 -11.67 15.59
N SER A 213 18.08 -11.24 14.33
CA SER A 213 18.62 -11.97 13.17
C SER A 213 19.19 -11.06 12.06
N LEU A 214 19.99 -10.03 12.39
CA LEU A 214 20.63 -9.08 11.45
C LEU A 214 19.81 -7.80 11.15
N THR A 215 20.35 -6.67 11.61
CA THR A 215 19.91 -5.28 11.40
C THR A 215 19.87 -4.87 9.92
N ASP A 216 18.72 -4.58 9.30
CA ASP A 216 18.44 -3.27 8.66
C ASP A 216 17.15 -3.21 7.84
N PHE A 217 16.52 -2.03 7.88
CA PHE A 217 15.09 -1.79 7.82
C PHE A 217 14.43 -1.76 6.42
N PRO A 218 13.11 -2.07 6.35
CA PRO A 218 12.27 -1.79 5.18
C PRO A 218 12.02 -0.28 4.91
N LEU A 219 12.47 0.63 5.78
CA LEU A 219 12.28 2.08 5.64
C LEU A 219 13.04 2.69 4.45
N SER A 220 14.19 2.11 4.07
CA SER A 220 14.96 2.56 2.90
C SER A 220 14.16 2.42 1.59
N LYS A 221 13.40 1.32 1.47
CA LYS A 221 12.77 0.86 0.24
C LYS A 221 11.57 1.74 -0.17
N ILE A 222 10.82 2.25 0.82
CA ILE A 222 9.64 3.08 0.60
C ILE A 222 10.04 4.57 0.47
N GLY A 223 10.99 5.03 1.29
CA GLY A 223 11.39 6.43 1.30
C GLY A 223 12.14 6.90 0.05
N MET A 224 12.92 6.02 -0.61
CA MET A 224 13.63 6.37 -1.85
C MET A 224 12.68 6.64 -3.03
N LEU A 225 11.50 6.01 -3.05
CA LEU A 225 10.47 6.24 -4.08
C LEU A 225 9.65 7.51 -3.82
N TRP A 226 9.40 7.85 -2.55
CA TRP A 226 8.67 9.08 -2.21
C TRP A 226 9.54 10.33 -2.35
N ALA A 227 10.87 10.21 -2.23
CA ALA A 227 11.79 11.26 -2.63
C ALA A 227 11.70 11.58 -4.14
N ILE A 228 11.31 10.60 -4.97
CA ILE A 228 11.10 10.74 -6.42
C ILE A 228 9.65 11.19 -6.74
N GLY A 229 8.77 11.31 -5.74
CA GLY A 229 7.38 11.77 -5.92
C GLY A 229 6.42 10.69 -6.45
N ILE A 230 6.76 9.41 -6.29
CA ILE A 230 5.90 8.31 -6.74
C ILE A 230 4.79 8.07 -5.71
N PRO A 231 3.49 8.08 -6.10
CA PRO A 231 2.39 7.99 -5.14
C PRO A 231 2.31 6.61 -4.49
N PHE A 232 1.72 6.56 -3.30
CA PHE A 232 1.34 5.30 -2.64
C PHE A 232 -0.07 4.88 -3.05
N SER A 233 -0.37 3.57 -3.03
CA SER A 233 -1.70 3.03 -3.30
C SER A 233 -1.98 1.85 -2.36
N ASN A 234 -3.24 1.62 -2.02
CA ASN A 234 -3.66 0.56 -1.10
C ASN A 234 -3.18 -0.85 -1.48
N ILE A 235 -2.99 -1.15 -2.77
CA ILE A 235 -2.47 -2.45 -3.21
C ILE A 235 -1.01 -2.69 -2.78
N LEU A 236 -0.24 -1.61 -2.55
CA LEU A 236 1.16 -1.69 -2.16
C LEU A 236 1.34 -2.21 -0.73
N THR A 237 0.26 -2.31 0.06
CA THR A 237 0.27 -2.91 1.40
C THR A 237 0.74 -4.37 1.41
N VAL A 238 0.65 -5.07 0.27
CA VAL A 238 1.12 -6.46 0.10
C VAL A 238 2.64 -6.54 -0.15
N VAL A 239 3.27 -5.48 -0.69
CA VAL A 239 4.68 -5.48 -1.09
C VAL A 239 5.64 -5.83 0.07
N PRO A 240 5.48 -5.29 1.30
CA PRO A 240 6.33 -5.69 2.42
C PRO A 240 6.32 -7.19 2.66
N PHE A 241 5.13 -7.81 2.70
CA PHE A 241 4.98 -9.26 2.90
C PHE A 241 5.72 -10.07 1.85
N LEU A 242 5.57 -9.70 0.57
CA LEU A 242 6.23 -10.34 -0.55
C LEU A 242 7.77 -10.24 -0.43
N VAL A 243 8.29 -9.03 -0.16
CA VAL A 243 9.73 -8.79 -0.06
C VAL A 243 10.35 -9.56 1.11
N ILE A 244 9.65 -9.70 2.24
CA ILE A 244 10.13 -10.49 3.38
C ILE A 244 10.22 -11.96 3.01
N THR A 245 9.18 -12.51 2.37
CA THR A 245 9.18 -13.93 2.01
C THR A 245 10.33 -14.29 1.06
N ILE A 246 10.66 -13.39 0.13
CA ILE A 246 11.81 -13.56 -0.78
C ILE A 246 13.13 -13.36 -0.03
N GLY A 247 13.27 -12.29 0.76
CA GLY A 247 14.51 -12.01 1.49
C GLY A 247 14.88 -13.05 2.55
N VAL A 248 13.88 -13.71 3.15
CA VAL A 248 14.09 -14.83 4.10
C VAL A 248 14.67 -16.06 3.39
N ASP A 249 14.21 -16.37 2.18
CA ASP A 249 14.74 -17.49 1.38
C ASP A 249 16.24 -17.32 1.08
N ASP A 250 16.62 -16.14 0.58
CA ASP A 250 18.01 -15.82 0.29
C ASP A 250 18.89 -15.83 1.57
N ALA A 251 18.37 -15.34 2.70
CA ALA A 251 19.07 -15.39 3.99
C ALA A 251 19.32 -16.83 4.46
N PHE A 252 18.34 -17.73 4.32
CA PHE A 252 18.50 -19.14 4.64
C PHE A 252 19.52 -19.83 3.72
N LEU A 253 19.55 -19.46 2.44
CA LEU A 253 20.52 -20.00 1.48
C LEU A 253 21.96 -19.63 1.85
N ILE A 254 22.19 -18.37 2.25
CA ILE A 254 23.51 -17.92 2.72
C ILE A 254 23.92 -18.65 4.02
N LEU A 255 22.99 -18.80 4.97
CA LEU A 255 23.22 -19.51 6.22
C LEU A 255 23.53 -21.01 5.99
N ALA A 256 22.85 -21.64 5.04
CA ALA A 256 23.13 -23.02 4.64
C ALA A 256 24.56 -23.15 4.08
N GLY A 257 25.02 -22.17 3.30
CA GLY A 257 26.40 -22.07 2.86
C GLY A 257 27.41 -22.02 4.00
N TRP A 258 27.12 -21.23 5.03
CA TRP A 258 27.99 -21.08 6.20
C TRP A 258 28.16 -22.38 6.97
N ARG A 259 27.07 -23.13 7.11
CA ARG A 259 27.04 -24.41 7.83
C ARG A 259 27.84 -25.51 7.11
N HIS A 260 27.94 -25.43 5.78
CA HIS A 260 28.74 -26.36 4.98
C HIS A 260 30.23 -26.00 4.90
N SER A 261 30.64 -24.83 5.41
CA SER A 261 32.06 -24.46 5.48
C SER A 261 32.79 -25.25 6.58
N LYS A 262 34.08 -25.53 6.37
CA LYS A 262 34.85 -26.40 7.27
C LYS A 262 34.97 -25.80 8.68
N PRO A 263 34.76 -26.58 9.74
CA PRO A 263 35.00 -26.13 11.11
C PRO A 263 36.49 -25.90 11.33
N GLY A 264 36.86 -24.76 11.94
CA GLY A 264 38.25 -24.43 12.32
C GLY A 264 39.00 -23.49 11.37
N GLU A 265 38.43 -23.09 10.24
CA GLU A 265 39.04 -22.10 9.35
C GLU A 265 38.88 -20.67 9.89
N SER A 266 39.79 -19.77 9.51
CA SER A 266 39.71 -18.36 9.88
C SER A 266 38.44 -17.74 9.32
N LEU A 267 37.88 -16.78 10.06
CA LEU A 267 36.63 -16.11 9.71
C LEU A 267 36.64 -15.52 8.29
N GLU A 268 37.79 -14.99 7.85
CA GLU A 268 38.00 -14.47 6.49
C GLU A 268 37.78 -15.53 5.41
N ILE A 269 38.44 -16.68 5.56
CA ILE A 269 38.36 -17.78 4.59
C ILE A 269 36.95 -18.36 4.60
N LYS A 270 36.39 -18.58 5.79
CA LYS A 270 35.04 -19.12 5.94
C LYS A 270 33.98 -18.23 5.28
N SER A 271 34.13 -16.91 5.40
CA SER A 271 33.22 -15.92 4.79
C SER A 271 33.37 -15.87 3.27
N GLY A 272 34.61 -15.95 2.77
CA GLY A 272 34.89 -16.06 1.33
C GLY A 272 34.29 -17.32 0.72
N GLU A 273 34.52 -18.49 1.32
CA GLU A 273 33.98 -19.76 0.82
C GLU A 273 32.44 -19.81 0.86
N MET A 274 31.83 -19.27 1.92
CA MET A 274 30.38 -19.20 2.05
C MET A 274 29.77 -18.36 0.92
N LEU A 275 30.32 -17.17 0.68
CA LEU A 275 29.84 -16.26 -0.36
C LEU A 275 30.10 -16.81 -1.76
N ALA A 276 31.24 -17.47 -1.98
CA ALA A 276 31.53 -18.11 -3.26
C ALA A 276 30.43 -19.12 -3.62
N LYS A 277 30.02 -19.97 -2.67
CA LYS A 277 29.01 -21.01 -2.89
C LYS A 277 27.59 -20.46 -2.95
N SER A 278 27.22 -19.58 -2.02
CA SER A 278 25.80 -19.18 -1.83
C SER A 278 25.50 -17.83 -2.47
N GLY A 279 26.45 -16.90 -2.44
CA GLY A 279 26.29 -15.56 -2.99
C GLY A 279 26.01 -15.58 -4.49
N SER A 280 26.67 -16.48 -5.24
CA SER A 280 26.40 -16.64 -6.68
C SER A 280 24.97 -17.10 -6.98
N SER A 281 24.40 -17.97 -6.15
CA SER A 281 23.01 -18.43 -6.29
C SER A 281 22.02 -17.31 -5.94
N VAL A 282 22.24 -16.62 -4.82
CA VAL A 282 21.42 -15.46 -4.40
C VAL A 282 21.43 -14.36 -5.45
N THR A 283 22.59 -14.06 -6.05
CA THR A 283 22.66 -13.09 -7.15
C THR A 283 21.80 -13.47 -8.34
N VAL A 284 21.75 -14.76 -8.69
CA VAL A 284 20.95 -15.22 -9.83
C VAL A 284 19.46 -15.14 -9.51
N THR A 285 19.03 -15.57 -8.32
CA THR A 285 17.62 -15.46 -7.89
C THR A 285 17.19 -14.01 -7.81
N SER A 286 17.91 -13.16 -7.08
CA SER A 286 17.53 -11.75 -6.91
C SER A 286 17.53 -10.97 -8.23
N ILE A 287 18.51 -11.18 -9.13
CA ILE A 287 18.50 -10.53 -10.46
C ILE A 287 17.28 -10.99 -11.27
N THR A 288 16.97 -12.29 -11.23
CA THR A 288 15.82 -12.84 -11.96
C THR A 288 14.52 -12.26 -11.43
N ASP A 289 14.36 -12.14 -10.11
CA ASP A 289 13.17 -11.55 -9.49
C ASP A 289 13.03 -10.07 -9.84
N VAL A 290 14.10 -9.29 -9.73
CA VAL A 290 14.11 -7.86 -10.11
C VAL A 290 13.72 -7.69 -11.58
N LEU A 291 14.27 -8.51 -12.49
CA LEU A 291 13.93 -8.46 -13.91
C LEU A 291 12.47 -8.88 -14.17
N CYS A 292 12.00 -9.94 -13.51
CA CYS A 292 10.62 -10.42 -13.63
C CYS A 292 9.62 -9.32 -13.23
N PHE A 293 9.84 -8.65 -12.10
CA PHE A 293 9.01 -7.52 -11.70
C PHE A 293 9.21 -6.30 -12.61
N ALA A 294 10.42 -6.03 -13.09
CA ALA A 294 10.68 -4.93 -14.01
C ALA A 294 9.94 -5.07 -15.35
N VAL A 295 9.72 -6.30 -15.85
CA VAL A 295 8.88 -6.53 -17.04
C VAL A 295 7.44 -6.02 -16.82
N GLY A 296 6.93 -6.07 -15.60
CA GLY A 296 5.60 -5.55 -15.27
C GLY A 296 5.45 -4.03 -15.43
N LEU A 297 6.56 -3.29 -15.53
CA LEU A 297 6.55 -1.84 -15.80
C LEU A 297 5.99 -1.51 -17.19
N PHE A 298 5.99 -2.46 -18.13
CA PHE A 298 5.40 -2.28 -19.45
C PHE A 298 3.86 -2.36 -19.46
N SER A 299 3.24 -2.86 -18.39
CA SER A 299 1.77 -2.98 -18.30
C SER A 299 1.07 -1.63 -18.51
N ASN A 300 -0.04 -1.56 -19.23
CA ASN A 300 -0.74 -0.28 -19.45
C ASN A 300 -1.53 0.21 -18.22
N LEU A 301 -1.67 -0.64 -17.19
CA LEU A 301 -2.40 -0.33 -15.96
C LEU A 301 -1.47 0.33 -14.92
N PRO A 302 -1.76 1.56 -14.46
CA PRO A 302 -0.99 2.26 -13.42
C PRO A 302 -0.80 1.45 -12.15
N VAL A 303 -1.84 0.78 -11.68
CA VAL A 303 -1.78 -0.04 -10.46
C VAL A 303 -0.73 -1.14 -10.55
N VAL A 304 -0.62 -1.79 -11.72
CA VAL A 304 0.37 -2.85 -11.98
C VAL A 304 1.76 -2.25 -12.12
N ARG A 305 1.92 -1.16 -12.87
CA ARG A 305 3.22 -0.45 -13.00
C ARG A 305 3.74 -0.04 -11.63
N LEU A 306 2.88 0.53 -10.79
CA LEU A 306 3.22 0.99 -9.45
C LEU A 306 3.65 -0.19 -8.58
N PHE A 307 2.84 -1.25 -8.52
CA PHE A 307 3.18 -2.47 -7.77
C PHE A 307 4.52 -3.07 -8.20
N CYS A 308 4.76 -3.19 -9.51
CA CYS A 308 5.99 -3.73 -10.06
C CYS A 308 7.21 -2.83 -9.82
N LEU A 309 7.03 -1.51 -9.86
CA LEU A 309 8.09 -0.54 -9.57
C LEU A 309 8.53 -0.60 -8.11
N TYR A 310 7.56 -0.60 -7.19
CA TYR A 310 7.85 -0.72 -5.76
C TYR A 310 8.52 -2.07 -5.45
N THR A 311 8.00 -3.17 -6.00
CA THR A 311 8.55 -4.51 -5.74
C THR A 311 9.95 -4.68 -6.34
N SER A 312 10.18 -4.28 -7.60
CA SER A 312 11.50 -4.40 -8.24
C SER A 312 12.56 -3.56 -7.53
N LEU A 313 12.25 -2.32 -7.12
CA LEU A 313 13.17 -1.52 -6.35
C LEU A 313 13.41 -2.12 -4.96
N ALA A 314 12.35 -2.56 -4.28
CA ALA A 314 12.45 -3.14 -2.96
C ALA A 314 13.34 -4.39 -2.95
N LEU A 315 13.24 -5.26 -3.97
CA LEU A 315 14.08 -6.44 -4.15
C LEU A 315 15.50 -6.09 -4.58
N ALA A 316 15.69 -5.09 -5.43
CA ALA A 316 17.03 -4.63 -5.81
C ALA A 316 17.80 -4.07 -4.60
N VAL A 317 17.12 -3.27 -3.77
CA VAL A 317 17.65 -2.77 -2.50
C VAL A 317 17.87 -3.94 -1.55
N ASP A 318 16.94 -4.89 -1.46
CA ASP A 318 17.09 -6.10 -0.64
C ASP A 318 18.37 -6.86 -0.95
N TYR A 319 18.60 -7.18 -2.22
CA TYR A 319 19.81 -7.85 -2.68
C TYR A 319 21.09 -7.09 -2.32
N ILE A 320 21.11 -5.76 -2.54
CA ILE A 320 22.27 -4.93 -2.18
C ILE A 320 22.55 -4.99 -0.68
N TYR A 321 21.50 -4.98 0.14
CA TYR A 321 21.62 -5.06 1.59
C TYR A 321 22.04 -6.45 2.04
N GLN A 322 21.43 -7.52 1.52
CA GLN A 322 21.80 -8.89 1.85
C GLN A 322 23.28 -9.19 1.55
N VAL A 323 23.77 -8.78 0.38
CA VAL A 323 25.18 -8.98 0.01
C VAL A 323 26.13 -8.18 0.91
N LYS A 324 25.75 -6.96 1.34
CA LYS A 324 26.61 -6.08 2.17
C LYS A 324 26.55 -6.40 3.67
N LEU A 325 25.36 -6.68 4.18
CA LEU A 325 25.03 -6.56 5.59
C LEU A 325 24.88 -7.91 6.30
N LEU A 326 24.39 -8.95 5.61
CA LEU A 326 24.16 -10.27 6.23
C LEU A 326 25.45 -10.88 6.78
N LEU A 327 26.60 -10.57 6.17
CA LEU A 327 27.91 -11.03 6.64
C LEU A 327 28.50 -10.20 7.78
N SER A 328 28.26 -8.88 7.78
CA SER A 328 28.86 -7.98 8.77
C SER A 328 28.17 -8.07 10.13
N PHE A 329 26.90 -8.48 10.18
CA PHE A 329 26.20 -8.63 11.44
C PHE A 329 26.21 -10.09 11.97
N HIS A 330 26.37 -11.11 11.08
CA HIS A 330 26.79 -12.44 11.53
C HIS A 330 28.19 -12.39 12.13
N PHE A 331 29.09 -11.53 11.60
CA PHE A 331 30.40 -11.26 12.18
C PHE A 331 30.34 -10.80 13.65
N LEU A 332 29.32 -10.02 14.05
CA LEU A 332 29.14 -9.57 15.44
C LEU A 332 28.34 -10.55 16.31
N SER A 333 27.30 -11.18 15.75
CA SER A 333 26.38 -12.03 16.52
C SER A 333 26.86 -13.48 16.68
N PHE A 334 27.61 -14.06 15.73
CA PHE A 334 28.03 -15.47 15.84
C PHE A 334 29.05 -15.72 16.98
N HIS A 335 29.86 -14.73 17.39
CA HIS A 335 30.73 -14.88 18.57
C HIS A 335 29.90 -15.03 19.87
N PHE A 336 28.76 -14.35 19.97
CA PHE A 336 27.87 -14.42 21.14
C PHE A 336 26.86 -15.58 21.05
N LEU A 337 26.35 -15.85 19.84
CA LEU A 337 25.30 -16.82 19.59
C LEU A 337 25.84 -18.26 19.49
N ILE A 338 27.08 -18.50 19.04
CA ILE A 338 27.66 -19.87 19.07
C ILE A 338 27.88 -20.34 20.51
N LEU A 339 28.31 -19.47 21.43
CA LEU A 339 28.45 -19.83 22.85
C LEU A 339 27.11 -20.23 23.48
N PHE A 340 26.01 -19.63 23.00
CA PHE A 340 24.66 -19.89 23.51
C PHE A 340 23.94 -21.04 22.77
N LEU A 341 24.12 -21.15 21.45
CA LEU A 341 23.48 -22.17 20.61
C LEU A 341 24.22 -23.50 20.63
N ASN A 342 25.56 -23.59 20.68
CA ASN A 342 26.21 -24.90 20.86
C ASN A 342 25.75 -25.58 22.16
N HIS A 343 25.37 -24.82 23.19
CA HIS A 343 24.82 -25.41 24.40
C HIS A 343 23.35 -25.88 24.24
N SER A 344 22.56 -25.20 23.41
CA SER A 344 21.11 -25.43 23.28
C SER A 344 20.73 -26.35 22.11
N THR A 345 21.40 -26.26 20.97
CA THR A 345 21.12 -27.09 19.78
C THR A 345 21.57 -28.53 19.96
N ASP A 346 22.65 -28.80 20.71
CA ASP A 346 23.05 -30.18 21.04
C ASP A 346 22.02 -30.85 21.96
N LYS A 347 21.43 -30.10 22.91
CA LYS A 347 20.32 -30.59 23.75
C LYS A 347 19.02 -30.79 22.97
N PHE A 348 18.71 -29.90 22.02
CA PHE A 348 17.49 -29.98 21.22
C PHE A 348 17.53 -31.11 20.18
N ILE A 349 18.67 -31.28 19.50
CA ILE A 349 18.87 -32.37 18.53
C ILE A 349 18.99 -33.72 19.25
N SER A 350 19.65 -33.79 20.41
CA SER A 350 19.69 -35.02 21.22
C SER A 350 18.28 -35.40 21.73
N SER A 351 17.44 -34.44 22.08
CA SER A 351 16.06 -34.70 22.52
C SER A 351 15.14 -35.14 21.37
N ILE A 352 15.34 -34.64 20.15
CA ILE A 352 14.57 -35.05 18.96
C ILE A 352 15.01 -36.43 18.45
N VAL A 353 16.31 -36.74 18.49
CA VAL A 353 16.82 -38.06 18.06
C VAL A 353 16.49 -39.17 19.06
N LEU A 354 16.35 -38.85 20.36
CA LEU A 354 15.84 -39.79 21.39
C LEU A 354 14.33 -40.02 21.33
N PHE A 355 13.56 -39.14 20.68
CA PHE A 355 12.11 -39.32 20.54
C PHE A 355 11.73 -40.10 19.26
N HIS A 356 12.68 -40.30 18.34
CA HIS A 356 12.45 -40.96 17.05
C HIS A 356 13.16 -42.32 16.91
N ARG A 357 13.64 -42.88 18.03
CA ARG A 357 14.25 -44.20 18.16
C ARG A 357 13.63 -44.92 19.35
#